data_AF-A0A353S6C8-F1
#
_entry.id   AF-A0A353S6C8-F1
#
_cell.length_a   1.000
_cell.length_b   1.000
_cell.length_c   1.000
_cell.angle_alpha   90.00
_cell.angle_beta   90.00
_cell.angle_gamma   90.00
#
_symmetry.space_group_name_H-M   'P 1'
#
loop_
_entity.id
_entity.type
_entity.pdbx_description
1 polymer ?
#
loop_
_entity_poly.entity_id
_entity_poly.type
_entity_poly.pdbx_seq_one_letter_code
_entity_poly.pdbx_strand_id
1 'polypeptide(L)'
;MHSRVVDPQDINSDKSTFFDRKNYDVLFFGTSHVGRTIIPPQLYRDYGITSYNLGTNGQELYLTYYILRDAVRYHKPRLAVLDVYSCRLDYPDREEEIERAEFHNIFDNFPLSRNKARAANVLCGSSGGQSELLFPYSVYHN
;
A
#
# COMPACT_ATOMS: atom_id res chain seq x y z
N MET A 1 6.24 28.97 8.96
CA MET A 1 5.33 28.75 7.81
C MET A 1 6.19 28.38 6.61
N HIS A 2 6.23 27.12 6.21
CA HIS A 2 6.83 26.68 4.93
C HIS A 2 5.73 25.93 4.21
N SER A 3 5.22 26.50 3.12
CA SER A 3 4.26 25.88 2.23
C SER A 3 4.89 24.63 1.62
N ARG A 4 4.47 23.44 2.07
CA ARG A 4 4.87 22.18 1.45
C ARG A 4 3.90 21.88 0.32
N VAL A 5 4.29 22.31 -0.87
CA VAL A 5 3.65 21.94 -2.13
C VAL A 5 3.60 20.41 -2.18
N VAL A 6 2.38 19.85 -2.22
CA VAL A 6 2.17 18.46 -2.65
C VAL A 6 2.57 18.42 -4.13
N ASP A 7 3.53 17.57 -4.46
CA ASP A 7 4.02 17.47 -5.84
C ASP A 7 2.88 16.87 -6.69
N PRO A 8 2.50 17.48 -7.82
CA PRO A 8 1.57 16.89 -8.76
C PRO A 8 1.95 15.45 -9.19
N GLN A 9 3.21 15.06 -9.02
CA GLN A 9 3.69 13.69 -9.25
C GLN A 9 3.12 12.66 -8.24
N ASP A 10 2.61 13.07 -7.08
CA ASP A 10 1.99 12.19 -6.08
C ASP A 10 0.60 11.65 -6.52
N ILE A 11 0.09 12.08 -7.69
CA ILE A 11 -1.14 11.54 -8.32
C ILE A 11 -0.91 10.13 -8.86
N ASN A 12 0.32 9.82 -9.28
CA ASN A 12 0.75 8.55 -9.87
C ASN A 12 2.09 8.09 -9.30
N SER A 13 2.52 8.63 -8.15
CA SER A 13 3.83 8.31 -7.60
C SER A 13 3.91 6.83 -7.30
N ASP A 14 4.98 6.20 -7.78
CA ASP A 14 5.48 4.94 -7.26
C ASP A 14 5.38 4.96 -5.72
N LYS A 15 4.78 3.91 -5.15
CA LYS A 15 4.59 3.79 -3.69
C LYS A 15 5.91 3.80 -2.94
N SER A 16 7.05 3.67 -3.61
CA SER A 16 8.38 3.90 -3.03
C SER A 16 8.53 5.29 -2.40
N THR A 17 7.95 6.35 -2.98
CA THR A 17 8.06 7.73 -2.45
C THR A 17 7.35 7.91 -1.12
N PHE A 18 6.39 7.03 -0.80
CA PHE A 18 5.72 7.02 0.49
C PHE A 18 6.70 6.86 1.64
N PHE A 19 7.81 6.14 1.45
CA PHE A 19 8.78 5.88 2.50
C PHE A 19 9.78 7.04 2.70
N ASP A 20 9.72 8.07 1.86
CA ASP A 20 10.48 9.29 2.06
C ASP A 20 9.89 10.12 3.22
N ARG A 21 10.75 10.86 3.94
CA ARG A 21 10.49 11.46 5.27
C ARG A 21 9.47 12.63 5.32
N LYS A 22 8.37 12.56 4.57
CA LYS A 22 7.25 13.52 4.60
C LYS A 22 6.07 12.94 5.37
N ASN A 23 5.65 13.56 6.48
CA ASN A 23 4.42 13.15 7.17
C ASN A 23 3.15 13.58 6.40
N TYR A 24 2.10 12.76 6.50
CA TYR A 24 0.76 13.01 5.97
C TYR A 24 -0.27 13.07 7.10
N ASP A 25 -1.28 13.93 6.99
CA ASP A 25 -2.37 14.04 7.97
C ASP A 25 -3.32 12.84 7.92
N VAL A 26 -3.64 12.37 6.70
CA VAL A 26 -4.60 11.28 6.46
C VAL A 26 -4.00 10.21 5.56
N LEU A 27 -4.15 8.95 5.95
CA LEU A 27 -3.80 7.80 5.10
C LEU A 27 -5.06 7.04 4.72
N PHE A 28 -5.18 6.70 3.44
CA PHE A 28 -6.30 5.94 2.89
C PHE A 28 -5.87 4.54 2.50
N PHE A 29 -6.66 3.53 2.86
CA PHE A 29 -6.41 2.13 2.61
C PHE A 29 -7.65 1.47 2.02
N GLY A 30 -7.46 0.55 1.09
CA GLY A 30 -8.54 -0.25 0.57
C GLY A 30 -8.26 -0.72 -0.84
N THR A 31 -9.30 -1.25 -1.47
CA THR A 31 -9.19 -1.81 -2.82
C THR A 31 -8.99 -0.70 -3.87
N SER A 32 -9.06 -1.10 -5.14
CA SER A 32 -9.01 -0.18 -6.27
C SER A 32 -10.08 0.93 -6.23
N HIS A 33 -11.14 0.75 -5.44
CA HIS A 33 -12.14 1.78 -5.18
C HIS A 33 -11.46 2.99 -4.51
N VAL A 34 -10.71 2.76 -3.44
CA VAL A 34 -9.93 3.83 -2.79
C VAL A 34 -8.88 4.37 -3.74
N GLY A 35 -8.13 3.48 -4.40
CA GLY A 35 -7.08 3.85 -5.36
C GLY A 35 -7.56 4.79 -6.47
N ARG A 36 -8.80 4.63 -6.95
CA ARG A 36 -9.37 5.42 -8.05
C ARG A 36 -10.27 6.57 -7.62
N THR A 37 -10.81 6.54 -6.40
CA THR A 37 -11.77 7.55 -5.93
C THR A 37 -11.11 8.64 -5.09
N ILE A 38 -10.04 8.33 -4.36
CA ILE A 38 -9.39 9.32 -3.49
C ILE A 38 -8.19 9.96 -4.21
N ILE A 39 -8.26 11.27 -4.42
CA ILE A 39 -7.24 12.06 -5.12
C ILE A 39 -6.56 13.01 -4.10
N PRO A 40 -5.38 12.66 -3.54
CA PRO A 40 -4.74 13.46 -2.50
C PRO A 40 -4.47 14.92 -2.87
N PRO A 41 -4.04 15.27 -4.10
CA PRO A 41 -3.81 16.68 -4.45
C PRO A 41 -5.08 17.52 -4.50
N GLN A 42 -6.24 16.90 -4.77
CA GLN A 42 -7.52 17.58 -4.66
C GLN A 42 -7.84 17.91 -3.20
N LEU A 43 -7.64 16.98 -2.27
CA LEU A 43 -7.85 17.22 -0.83
C LEU A 43 -6.93 18.34 -0.30
N TYR A 44 -5.69 18.40 -0.80
CA TYR A 44 -4.78 19.47 -0.45
C TYR A 44 -5.22 20.82 -1.03
N ARG A 45 -5.58 20.87 -2.33
CA ARG A 45 -6.01 22.11 -2.98
C ARG A 45 -7.28 22.70 -2.37
N ASP A 46 -8.26 21.84 -2.10
CA ASP A 46 -9.60 22.27 -1.70
C ASP A 46 -9.69 22.50 -0.18
N TYR A 47 -8.89 21.78 0.63
CA TYR A 47 -8.99 21.78 2.09
C TYR A 47 -7.66 21.93 2.86
N GLY A 48 -6.51 21.98 2.18
CA GLY A 48 -5.19 22.04 2.82
C GLY A 48 -4.77 20.74 3.54
N ILE A 49 -5.45 19.62 3.28
CA ILE A 49 -5.21 18.33 3.95
C ILE A 49 -4.11 17.58 3.21
N THR A 50 -2.99 17.29 3.90
CA THR A 50 -1.97 16.40 3.35
C THR A 50 -2.40 14.95 3.50
N SER A 51 -2.34 14.17 2.44
CA SER A 51 -2.78 12.78 2.48
C SER A 51 -2.04 11.89 1.50
N TYR A 52 -2.14 10.58 1.70
CA TYR A 52 -1.59 9.59 0.78
C TYR A 52 -2.56 8.43 0.56
N ASN A 53 -2.65 7.96 -0.68
CA ASN A 53 -3.51 6.86 -1.08
C ASN A 53 -2.70 5.55 -1.19
N LEU A 54 -2.82 4.70 -0.16
CA LEU A 54 -2.20 3.39 -0.13
C LEU A 54 -3.07 2.31 -0.76
N GLY A 55 -4.23 2.64 -1.32
CA GLY A 55 -5.10 1.68 -1.97
C GLY A 55 -4.46 1.00 -3.17
N THR A 56 -4.72 -0.29 -3.33
CA THR A 56 -4.25 -1.14 -4.44
C THR A 56 -5.37 -1.97 -5.03
N ASN A 57 -5.14 -2.52 -6.23
CA ASN A 57 -6.03 -3.54 -6.77
C ASN A 57 -6.08 -4.74 -5.81
N GLY A 58 -7.28 -5.31 -5.65
CA GLY A 58 -7.50 -6.49 -4.81
C GLY A 58 -7.00 -6.39 -3.37
N GLN A 59 -6.87 -5.19 -2.77
CA GLN A 59 -6.35 -5.05 -1.42
C GLN A 59 -7.29 -5.67 -0.36
N GLU A 60 -7.07 -6.94 -0.07
CA GLU A 60 -7.78 -7.66 0.98
C GLU A 60 -7.42 -7.14 2.38
N LEU A 61 -8.28 -7.42 3.37
CA LEU A 61 -8.09 -6.92 4.73
C LEU A 61 -6.78 -7.43 5.36
N TYR A 62 -6.39 -8.67 5.04
CA TYR A 62 -5.13 -9.25 5.52
C TYR A 62 -3.90 -8.55 4.93
N LEU A 63 -3.94 -8.09 3.67
CA LEU A 63 -2.87 -7.29 3.06
C LEU A 63 -2.82 -5.91 3.72
N THR A 64 -3.99 -5.31 3.91
CA THR A 64 -4.13 -3.99 4.54
C THR A 64 -3.51 -3.94 5.93
N TYR A 65 -3.61 -5.01 6.71
CA TYR A 65 -2.95 -5.11 8.02
C TYR A 65 -1.44 -4.86 7.94
N TYR A 66 -0.74 -5.50 6.99
CA TYR A 66 0.70 -5.32 6.83
C TYR A 66 1.06 -3.93 6.30
N ILE A 67 0.30 -3.42 5.32
CA ILE A 67 0.46 -2.08 4.76
C ILE A 67 0.32 -1.03 5.87
N LEU A 68 -0.77 -1.09 6.64
CA LEU A 68 -1.04 -0.15 7.72
C LEU A 68 0.03 -0.21 8.82
N ARG A 69 0.50 -1.41 9.14
CA ARG A 69 1.54 -1.62 10.15
C ARG A 69 2.88 -0.98 9.77
N ASP A 70 3.27 -1.00 8.50
CA ASP A 70 4.45 -0.24 8.06
C ASP A 70 4.13 1.25 7.92
N ALA A 71 2.96 1.62 7.40
CA ALA A 71 2.55 3.02 7.25
C ALA A 71 2.66 3.83 8.55
N VAL A 72 2.18 3.30 9.68
CA VAL A 72 2.24 3.98 10.99
C VAL A 72 3.64 4.00 11.64
N ARG A 73 4.60 3.28 11.06
CA ARG A 73 6.03 3.34 11.46
C ARG A 73 6.75 4.48 10.77
N TYR A 74 6.44 4.73 9.50
CA TYR A 74 7.05 5.81 8.71
C TYR A 74 6.37 7.15 8.95
N HIS A 75 5.05 7.14 9.17
CA HIS A 75 4.23 8.34 9.33
C HIS A 75 3.43 8.31 10.62
N LYS A 76 3.08 9.50 11.12
CA LYS A 76 2.16 9.68 12.25
C LYS A 76 0.89 10.40 11.79
N PRO A 77 0.01 9.73 11.03
CA PRO A 77 -1.22 10.36 10.58
C PRO A 77 -2.16 10.64 11.75
N ARG A 78 -2.97 11.68 11.58
CA ARG A 78 -4.05 12.03 12.51
C ARG A 78 -5.29 11.16 12.28
N LEU A 79 -5.47 10.66 11.06
CA LEU A 79 -6.57 9.80 10.67
C LEU A 79 -6.10 8.71 9.69
N ALA A 80 -6.56 7.48 9.91
CA ALA A 80 -6.48 6.39 8.95
C ALA A 80 -7.90 6.03 8.50
N VAL A 81 -8.14 5.99 7.20
CA VAL A 81 -9.43 5.64 6.60
C VAL A 81 -9.30 4.30 5.88
N LEU A 82 -10.13 3.34 6.26
CA LEU A 82 -10.17 2.00 5.67
C LEU A 82 -11.49 1.79 4.94
N ASP A 83 -11.41 1.56 3.63
CA ASP A 83 -12.52 0.99 2.86
C ASP A 83 -12.58 -0.51 3.07
N VAL A 84 -13.78 -1.01 3.37
CA VAL A 84 -14.05 -2.41 3.73
C VAL A 84 -14.75 -3.18 2.62
N TYR A 85 -14.68 -2.69 1.38
CA TYR A 85 -15.29 -3.36 0.22
C TYR A 85 -14.82 -4.82 0.04
N SER A 86 -13.57 -5.14 0.42
CA SER A 86 -13.04 -6.50 0.40
C SER A 86 -13.59 -7.42 1.50
N CYS A 87 -14.30 -6.91 2.50
CA CYS A 87 -14.85 -7.72 3.61
C CYS A 87 -16.15 -8.46 3.24
N ARG A 88 -16.44 -8.62 1.95
CA ARG A 88 -17.68 -9.28 1.51
C ARG A 88 -17.53 -10.80 1.59
N LEU A 89 -18.56 -11.46 2.12
CA LEU A 89 -18.60 -12.91 2.27
C LEU A 89 -18.74 -13.67 0.93
N ASP A 90 -19.08 -12.96 -0.15
CA ASP A 90 -19.28 -13.51 -1.50
C ASP A 90 -18.06 -13.33 -2.41
N TYR A 91 -16.91 -12.94 -1.84
CA TYR A 91 -15.69 -12.78 -2.63
C TYR A 91 -15.14 -14.15 -3.03
N PRO A 92 -15.02 -14.46 -4.34
CA PRO A 92 -14.52 -15.76 -4.77
C PRO A 92 -13.06 -15.92 -4.35
N ASP A 93 -12.69 -17.15 -4.01
CA ASP A 93 -11.28 -17.52 -3.85
C ASP A 93 -10.54 -17.16 -5.15
N ARG A 94 -9.38 -16.51 -5.00
CA ARG A 94 -8.55 -16.14 -6.15
C ARG A 94 -7.61 -17.28 -6.50
N GLU A 95 -7.24 -17.34 -7.77
CA GLU A 95 -6.17 -18.23 -8.21
C GLU A 95 -4.83 -17.78 -7.60
N GLU A 96 -3.99 -18.73 -7.19
CA GLU A 96 -2.73 -18.45 -6.50
C GLU A 96 -1.80 -17.52 -7.31
N GLU A 97 -1.79 -17.63 -8.64
CA GLU A 97 -1.01 -16.74 -9.52
C GLU A 97 -1.47 -15.28 -9.44
N ILE A 98 -2.79 -15.07 -9.37
CA ILE A 98 -3.39 -13.74 -9.24
C ILE A 98 -3.02 -13.15 -7.87
N GLU A 99 -3.09 -13.95 -6.80
CA GLU A 99 -2.68 -13.52 -5.46
C GLU A 99 -1.20 -13.15 -5.41
N ARG A 100 -0.34 -13.97 -6.02
CA ARG A 100 1.10 -13.72 -6.05
C ARG A 100 1.45 -12.42 -6.79
N ALA A 101 0.81 -12.17 -7.92
CA ALA A 101 0.96 -10.91 -8.66
C ALA A 101 0.56 -9.70 -7.80
N GLU A 102 -0.52 -9.80 -7.03
CA GLU A 102 -0.95 -8.72 -6.13
C GLU A 102 0.01 -8.52 -4.95
N PHE A 103 0.61 -9.59 -4.43
CA PHE A 103 1.65 -9.46 -3.39
C PHE A 103 2.85 -8.67 -3.92
N HIS A 104 3.29 -8.92 -5.14
CA HIS A 104 4.38 -8.16 -5.77
C HIS A 104 3.99 -6.71 -6.07
N ASN A 105 2.78 -6.46 -6.57
CA ASN A 105 2.26 -5.10 -6.80
C ASN A 105 2.31 -4.22 -5.54
N ILE A 106 2.11 -4.84 -4.37
CA ILE A 106 2.11 -4.15 -3.08
C ILE A 106 3.53 -4.08 -2.50
N PHE A 107 4.15 -5.24 -2.27
CA PHE A 107 5.30 -5.35 -1.39
C PHE A 107 6.63 -5.09 -2.06
N ASP A 108 6.74 -5.11 -3.40
CA ASP A 108 7.98 -4.78 -4.09
C ASP A 108 8.41 -3.33 -3.79
N ASN A 109 7.43 -2.44 -3.66
CA ASN A 109 7.64 -1.04 -3.31
C ASN A 109 7.91 -0.80 -1.82
N PHE A 110 7.79 -1.83 -0.97
CA PHE A 110 8.01 -1.73 0.47
C PHE A 110 9.47 -2.06 0.82
N PRO A 111 10.13 -1.25 1.65
CA PRO A 111 11.50 -1.53 2.09
C PRO A 111 11.56 -2.81 2.91
N LEU A 112 12.71 -3.48 2.87
CA LEU A 112 12.94 -4.69 3.66
C LEU A 112 12.77 -4.39 5.16
N SER A 113 11.85 -5.11 5.79
CA SER A 113 11.48 -4.88 7.19
C SER A 113 11.05 -6.19 7.86
N ARG A 114 11.08 -6.22 9.20
CA ARG A 114 10.52 -7.35 9.97
C ARG A 114 9.04 -7.58 9.65
N ASN A 115 8.32 -6.54 9.26
CA ASN A 115 6.92 -6.64 8.87
C ASN A 115 6.77 -7.26 7.49
N LYS A 116 7.59 -6.84 6.51
CA LYS A 116 7.66 -7.45 5.17
C LYS A 116 8.06 -8.93 5.22
N ALA A 117 9.03 -9.30 6.07
CA ALA A 117 9.40 -10.71 6.30
C ALA A 117 8.25 -11.56 6.85
N ARG A 118 7.44 -10.99 7.76
CA ARG A 118 6.25 -11.67 8.28
C ARG A 118 5.14 -11.77 7.23
N ALA A 119 4.95 -10.74 6.42
CA ALA A 119 4.02 -10.76 5.31
C ALA A 119 4.40 -11.88 4.34
N ALA A 120 5.64 -11.91 3.86
CA ALA A 120 6.14 -12.93 2.94
C ALA A 120 5.91 -14.37 3.47
N ASN A 121 6.22 -14.64 4.73
CA ASN A 121 5.99 -15.96 5.32
C ASN A 121 4.52 -16.37 5.40
N VAL A 122 3.62 -15.42 5.67
CA VAL A 122 2.18 -15.69 5.81
C VAL A 122 1.49 -15.80 4.46
N LEU A 123 1.84 -14.90 3.53
CA LEU A 123 1.22 -14.79 2.22
C LEU A 123 1.67 -15.91 1.27
N CYS A 124 2.95 -16.24 1.27
CA CYS A 124 3.48 -17.32 0.43
C CYS A 124 3.37 -18.72 1.09
N GLY A 125 3.07 -18.78 2.39
CA GLY A 125 2.88 -20.02 3.12
C GLY A 125 3.94 -21.09 2.83
N SER A 126 3.50 -22.26 2.36
CA SER A 126 4.35 -23.39 1.97
C SER A 126 4.63 -23.49 0.47
N SER A 127 4.02 -22.63 -0.36
CA SER A 127 4.18 -22.68 -1.82
C SER A 127 5.46 -22.03 -2.35
N GLY A 128 6.30 -21.49 -1.45
CA GLY A 128 7.60 -20.89 -1.78
C GLY A 128 7.47 -19.42 -2.23
N GLY A 129 8.56 -18.80 -2.68
CA GLY A 129 8.57 -17.40 -3.17
C GLY A 129 8.65 -16.32 -2.09
N GLN A 130 8.89 -16.67 -0.83
CA GLN A 130 9.21 -15.69 0.21
C GLN A 130 10.45 -14.86 -0.16
N SER A 131 11.45 -15.52 -0.76
CA SER A 131 12.67 -14.86 -1.23
C SER A 131 12.39 -13.84 -2.33
N GLU A 132 11.43 -14.12 -3.21
CA GLU A 132 11.02 -13.22 -4.30
C GLU A 132 10.40 -11.94 -3.72
N LEU A 133 9.48 -12.06 -2.76
CA LEU A 133 8.90 -10.87 -2.10
C LEU A 133 9.95 -10.08 -1.30
N LEU A 134 10.92 -10.75 -0.68
CA LEU A 134 11.97 -10.08 0.09
C LEU A 134 13.02 -9.41 -0.79
N PHE A 135 13.34 -10.00 -1.95
CA PHE A 135 14.36 -9.57 -2.89
C PHE A 135 13.80 -9.57 -4.32
N PRO A 136 12.88 -8.64 -4.65
CA PRO A 136 12.10 -8.70 -5.90
C PRO A 136 12.94 -8.57 -7.17
N TYR A 137 14.17 -8.05 -7.07
CA TYR A 137 15.11 -8.02 -8.18
C TYR A 137 15.31 -9.39 -8.84
N SER A 138 15.22 -10.50 -8.08
CA SER A 138 15.36 -11.86 -8.63
C SER A 138 14.23 -12.26 -9.58
N VAL A 139 13.08 -11.59 -9.54
CA VAL A 139 11.93 -11.90 -10.39
C VAL A 139 12.07 -11.24 -11.76
N TYR A 140 12.58 -10.01 -11.80
CA TYR A 140 12.59 -9.17 -13.02
C TYR A 140 13.89 -9.26 -13.83
N HIS A 141 14.91 -9.98 -13.36
CA HIS A 141 16.25 -10.02 -13.96
C HIS A 141 16.84 -11.43 -14.08
N ASN A 142 16.03 -12.39 -14.53
CA ASN A 142 16.50 -13.72 -14.95
C ASN A 142 17.05 -13.71 -16.38
#